data_AF-S5STJ5-F1
#
_entry.id   AF-S5STJ5-F1
#
_cell.length_a   1.000
_cell.length_b   1.000
_cell.length_c   1.000
_cell.angle_alpha   90.00
_cell.angle_beta   90.00
_cell.angle_gamma   90.00
#
_symmetry.space_group_name_H-M   'P 1'
#
loop_
_entity.id
_entity.type
_entity.pdbx_description
1 polymer ?
#
loop_
_entity_poly.entity_id
_entity_poly.type
_entity_poly.pdbx_seq_one_letter_code
_entity_poly.pdbx_strand_id
1 'polypeptide(L)'
;MPEEQSNADKRREFILLSLRDRYPGQEGFRLPVPAGVVEDVLAYAVPEPVGGAAPHWHYVTRGLSDAPASQGVELTMRVAASTDGTGTPPLWPVDLLTYLANYVADHGHPILPNHHLDMQGPIAGEEEPGGGTEPLTAAVFSPDPALTSSNRSAGTVVFNQLIGITARDLRDALGWRTEKFIDLLTGAYPLGVTVVGRPSLRAHARLATRIDEGTAKEGSSTSHGVADRLEQKYVDGRLRLAMGPVAVEAVLSAQRTRLGFEREFTLVGPGPAVRFLPAQDTPRASVDPAGDGLIEVTRTVSDEIRARLDASPGTYELTTVNVTIEVIEADPHPKMM
;
A
#
# COMPACT_ATOMS: atom_id res chain seq x y z
N MET A 1 -22.30 -19.99 18.95
CA MET A 1 -23.61 -19.99 18.25
C MET A 1 -24.56 -18.87 18.67
N PRO A 2 -25.20 -18.80 19.87
CA PRO A 2 -26.16 -17.72 20.16
C PRO A 2 -25.51 -16.34 20.36
N GLU A 3 -24.33 -16.32 20.98
CA GLU A 3 -23.58 -15.09 21.26
C GLU A 3 -22.95 -14.49 19.99
N GLU A 4 -22.44 -15.32 19.09
CA GLU A 4 -21.91 -14.89 17.78
C GLU A 4 -23.00 -14.30 16.89
N GLN A 5 -24.17 -14.95 16.82
CA GLN A 5 -25.32 -14.41 16.10
C GLN A 5 -25.77 -13.08 16.69
N SER A 6 -25.82 -12.99 18.03
CA SER A 6 -26.17 -11.74 18.73
C SER A 6 -25.17 -10.61 18.44
N ASN A 7 -23.88 -10.92 18.33
CA ASN A 7 -22.85 -9.91 18.00
C ASN A 7 -22.92 -9.50 16.53
N ALA A 8 -23.19 -10.43 15.61
CA ALA A 8 -23.39 -10.14 14.20
C ALA A 8 -24.60 -9.19 14.00
N ASP A 9 -25.72 -9.45 14.67
CA ASP A 9 -26.91 -8.60 14.60
C ASP A 9 -26.64 -7.17 15.12
N LYS A 10 -25.87 -7.04 16.22
CA LYS A 10 -25.46 -5.73 16.75
C LYS A 10 -24.52 -4.98 15.79
N ARG A 11 -23.62 -5.68 15.10
CA ARG A 11 -22.76 -5.07 14.07
C ARG A 11 -23.60 -4.54 12.91
N ARG A 12 -24.55 -5.34 12.41
CA ARG A 12 -25.49 -4.92 11.35
C ARG A 12 -26.29 -3.69 11.76
N GLU A 13 -26.84 -3.68 12.97
CA GLU A 13 -27.58 -2.55 13.51
C GLU A 13 -26.70 -1.29 13.59
N PHE A 14 -25.48 -1.42 14.12
CA PHE A 14 -24.52 -0.32 14.20
C PHE A 14 -24.18 0.28 12.84
N ILE A 15 -23.93 -0.56 11.82
CA ILE A 15 -23.64 -0.10 10.46
C ILE A 15 -24.83 0.69 9.90
N LEU A 16 -26.04 0.16 10.02
CA LEU A 16 -27.25 0.83 9.51
C LEU A 16 -27.54 2.16 10.23
N LEU A 17 -27.34 2.22 11.56
CA LEU A 17 -27.46 3.45 12.32
C LEU A 17 -26.43 4.50 11.89
N SER A 18 -25.16 4.09 11.73
CA SER A 18 -24.09 4.97 11.26
C SER A 18 -24.40 5.58 9.89
N LEU A 19 -24.97 4.78 8.98
CA LEU A 19 -25.37 5.23 7.66
C LEU A 19 -26.58 6.16 7.70
N ARG A 20 -27.59 5.86 8.53
CA ARG A 20 -28.78 6.70 8.70
C ARG A 20 -28.43 8.07 9.29
N ASP A 21 -27.52 8.10 10.25
CA ASP A 21 -27.04 9.34 10.87
C ASP A 21 -26.22 10.16 9.86
N ARG A 22 -25.44 9.49 9.00
CA ARG A 22 -24.64 10.17 7.96
C ARG A 22 -25.47 10.66 6.78
N TYR A 23 -26.54 9.95 6.41
CA TYR A 23 -27.39 10.21 5.25
C TYR A 23 -28.87 10.33 5.65
N PRO A 24 -29.23 11.35 6.45
CA PRO A 24 -30.59 11.50 6.94
C PRO A 24 -31.57 11.66 5.78
N GLY A 25 -32.61 10.82 5.75
CA GLY A 25 -33.65 10.84 4.72
C GLY A 25 -33.31 10.12 3.42
N GLN A 26 -32.14 9.47 3.31
CA GLN A 26 -31.83 8.55 2.21
C GLN A 26 -31.95 7.10 2.67
N GLU A 27 -32.61 6.24 1.87
CA GLU A 27 -32.64 4.79 2.13
C GLU A 27 -31.38 4.05 1.66
N GLY A 28 -30.64 4.65 0.71
CA GLY A 28 -29.49 4.03 0.05
C GLY A 28 -29.92 3.00 -1.00
N PHE A 29 -29.14 2.87 -2.07
CA PHE A 29 -29.32 1.82 -3.06
C PHE A 29 -28.73 0.53 -2.50
N ARG A 30 -29.58 -0.48 -2.27
CA ARG A 30 -29.12 -1.83 -1.93
C ARG A 30 -28.75 -2.58 -3.20
N LEU A 31 -27.45 -2.76 -3.41
CA LEU A 31 -26.90 -3.40 -4.59
C LEU A 31 -26.64 -4.88 -4.28
N PRO A 32 -27.19 -5.81 -5.07
CA PRO A 32 -26.99 -7.23 -4.85
C PRO A 32 -25.54 -7.62 -5.13
N VAL A 33 -25.05 -8.59 -4.38
CA VAL A 33 -23.71 -9.17 -4.54
C VAL A 33 -23.83 -10.67 -4.79
N PRO A 34 -22.84 -11.30 -5.46
CA PRO A 34 -22.72 -12.75 -5.48
C PRO A 34 -22.68 -13.34 -4.07
N ALA A 35 -23.09 -14.60 -3.92
CA ALA A 35 -23.01 -15.30 -2.64
C ALA A 35 -21.56 -15.30 -2.11
N GLY A 36 -21.38 -14.90 -0.85
CA GLY A 36 -20.07 -14.75 -0.22
C GLY A 36 -20.21 -14.18 1.19
N VAL A 37 -19.14 -13.55 1.70
CA VAL A 37 -19.16 -12.94 3.04
C VAL A 37 -19.86 -11.60 3.11
N VAL A 38 -20.04 -10.94 1.96
CA VAL A 38 -20.80 -9.69 1.86
C VAL A 38 -22.28 -10.03 1.63
N GLU A 39 -23.16 -9.46 2.43
CA GLU A 39 -24.62 -9.62 2.29
C GLU A 39 -25.18 -8.68 1.22
N ASP A 40 -24.76 -7.42 1.26
CA ASP A 40 -25.06 -6.40 0.28
C ASP A 40 -24.01 -5.28 0.31
N VAL A 41 -24.04 -4.45 -0.74
CA VAL A 41 -23.35 -3.16 -0.76
C VAL A 41 -24.42 -2.07 -0.80
N LEU A 42 -24.35 -1.13 0.13
CA LEU A 42 -25.21 0.04 0.15
C LEU A 42 -24.49 1.21 -0.53
N ALA A 43 -25.14 1.87 -1.48
CA ALA A 43 -24.61 3.06 -2.13
C ALA A 43 -25.48 4.30 -1.83
N TYR A 44 -24.84 5.39 -1.42
CA TYR A 44 -25.51 6.65 -1.08
C TYR A 44 -25.02 7.77 -2.01
N ALA A 45 -25.96 8.60 -2.47
CA ALA A 45 -25.65 9.75 -3.30
C ALA A 45 -25.21 10.93 -2.42
N VAL A 46 -24.11 11.57 -2.81
CA VAL A 46 -23.66 12.86 -2.27
C VAL A 46 -23.65 13.85 -3.44
N PRO A 47 -24.81 14.44 -3.77
CA PRO A 47 -24.98 15.22 -5.00
C PRO A 47 -24.36 16.61 -4.91
N GLU A 48 -24.21 17.14 -3.70
CA GLU A 48 -23.60 18.45 -3.47
C GLU A 48 -22.14 18.30 -3.01
N PRO A 49 -21.24 19.23 -3.37
CA PRO A 49 -19.88 19.26 -2.84
C PRO A 49 -19.85 19.35 -1.31
N VAL A 50 -19.04 18.52 -0.65
CA VAL A 50 -18.88 18.51 0.81
C VAL A 50 -17.40 18.45 1.16
N GLY A 51 -16.94 19.37 2.02
CA GLY A 51 -15.55 19.38 2.47
C GLY A 51 -14.53 19.53 1.33
N GLY A 52 -14.92 20.20 0.23
CA GLY A 52 -14.09 20.34 -0.97
C GLY A 52 -14.11 19.14 -1.92
N ALA A 53 -14.78 18.04 -1.56
CA ALA A 53 -14.97 16.89 -2.44
C ALA A 53 -16.07 17.19 -3.47
N ALA A 54 -15.86 16.74 -4.71
CA ALA A 54 -16.87 16.80 -5.76
C ALA A 54 -18.07 15.86 -5.46
N PRO A 55 -19.21 16.03 -6.16
CA PRO A 55 -20.33 15.09 -6.08
C PRO A 55 -19.87 13.65 -6.31
N HIS A 56 -20.33 12.72 -5.47
CA HIS A 56 -19.84 11.34 -5.47
C HIS A 56 -20.88 10.36 -4.92
N TRP A 57 -20.63 9.09 -5.19
CA TRP A 57 -21.29 7.95 -4.56
C TRP A 57 -20.43 7.43 -3.41
N HIS A 58 -21.06 7.05 -2.31
CA HIS A 58 -20.41 6.39 -1.17
C HIS A 58 -20.95 4.97 -1.00
N TYR A 59 -20.08 3.99 -1.23
CA TYR A 59 -20.35 2.55 -1.15
C TYR A 59 -19.87 2.01 0.19
N VAL A 60 -20.67 1.16 0.82
CA VAL A 60 -20.36 0.54 2.11
C VAL A 60 -20.77 -0.92 2.06
N THR A 61 -19.83 -1.83 2.30
CA THR A 61 -20.14 -3.26 2.45
C THR A 61 -20.89 -3.51 3.75
N ARG A 62 -21.73 -4.56 3.76
CA ARG A 62 -22.25 -5.14 5.00
C ARG A 62 -22.01 -6.64 5.00
N GLY A 63 -21.46 -7.16 6.09
CA GLY A 63 -21.27 -8.59 6.33
C GLY A 63 -19.80 -9.00 6.47
N LEU A 64 -18.86 -8.22 5.90
CA LEU A 64 -17.43 -8.53 6.01
C LEU A 64 -16.98 -8.50 7.48
N SER A 65 -17.54 -7.60 8.30
CA SER A 65 -17.20 -7.49 9.72
C SER A 65 -17.58 -8.72 10.54
N ASP A 66 -18.41 -9.63 10.01
CA ASP A 66 -18.74 -10.91 10.62
C ASP A 66 -17.70 -12.01 10.33
N ALA A 67 -16.92 -11.87 9.26
CA ALA A 67 -15.84 -12.80 8.95
C ALA A 67 -14.70 -12.68 9.99
N PRO A 68 -14.27 -13.75 10.68
CA PRO A 68 -13.22 -13.67 11.69
C PRO A 68 -11.91 -13.05 11.20
N ALA A 69 -11.56 -13.31 9.93
CA ALA A 69 -10.36 -12.79 9.27
C ALA A 69 -10.37 -11.26 9.08
N SER A 70 -11.54 -10.62 9.05
CA SER A 70 -11.63 -9.18 8.76
C SER A 70 -11.27 -8.30 9.94
N GLN A 71 -11.19 -8.84 11.16
CA GLN A 71 -11.02 -8.08 12.40
C GLN A 71 -12.07 -6.98 12.59
N GLY A 72 -13.30 -7.21 12.08
CA GLY A 72 -14.40 -6.25 12.18
C GLY A 72 -14.38 -5.16 11.11
N VAL A 73 -13.57 -5.30 10.06
CA VAL A 73 -13.54 -4.33 8.96
C VAL A 73 -14.80 -4.43 8.10
N GLU A 74 -15.36 -3.28 7.74
CA GLU A 74 -16.19 -3.10 6.55
C GLU A 74 -15.43 -2.21 5.55
N LEU A 75 -15.47 -2.56 4.27
CA LEU A 75 -14.85 -1.77 3.23
C LEU A 75 -15.81 -0.68 2.77
N THR A 76 -15.27 0.51 2.54
CA THR A 76 -16.00 1.61 1.91
C THR A 76 -15.29 2.11 0.67
N MET A 77 -16.01 2.79 -0.21
CA MET A 77 -15.41 3.42 -1.39
C MET A 77 -16.19 4.68 -1.77
N ARG A 78 -15.48 5.72 -2.18
CA ARG A 78 -16.10 6.90 -2.78
C ARG A 78 -15.73 6.98 -4.25
N VAL A 79 -16.71 7.15 -5.13
CA VAL A 79 -16.52 7.28 -6.58
C VAL A 79 -17.16 8.55 -7.07
N ALA A 80 -16.42 9.38 -7.80
CA ALA A 80 -16.94 10.61 -8.38
C ALA A 80 -18.16 10.33 -9.27
N ALA A 81 -19.19 11.17 -9.17
CA ALA A 81 -20.37 11.07 -10.02
C ALA A 81 -20.07 11.63 -11.43
N SER A 82 -20.63 11.02 -12.48
CA SER A 82 -20.37 11.39 -13.87
C SER A 82 -21.02 12.71 -14.31
N THR A 83 -22.13 13.14 -13.67
CA THR A 83 -22.72 14.49 -13.72
C THR A 83 -23.81 14.61 -12.64
N ASP A 84 -23.97 15.80 -12.03
CA ASP A 84 -25.03 16.28 -11.13
C ASP A 84 -25.35 15.46 -9.86
N GLY A 85 -24.71 14.31 -9.66
CA GLY A 85 -25.00 13.40 -8.55
C GLY A 85 -26.40 12.75 -8.60
N THR A 86 -27.14 12.96 -9.69
CA THR A 86 -28.46 12.38 -9.94
C THR A 86 -28.34 11.20 -10.89
N GLY A 87 -28.67 10.00 -10.45
CA GLY A 87 -28.60 8.79 -11.28
C GLY A 87 -28.61 7.50 -10.46
N THR A 88 -28.32 6.39 -11.10
CA THR A 88 -28.04 5.11 -10.43
C THR A 88 -26.54 4.99 -10.13
N PRO A 89 -26.13 4.39 -9.00
CA PRO A 89 -24.72 4.19 -8.69
C PRO A 89 -24.05 3.27 -9.74
N PRO A 90 -22.81 3.58 -10.19
CA PRO A 90 -22.00 2.63 -10.94
C PRO A 90 -21.88 1.28 -10.23
N LEU A 91 -21.87 0.18 -10.99
CA LEU A 91 -21.83 -1.17 -10.41
C LEU A 91 -20.42 -1.71 -10.19
N TRP A 92 -19.42 -1.28 -10.96
CA TRP A 92 -18.04 -1.77 -10.82
C TRP A 92 -17.45 -1.69 -9.39
N PRO A 93 -17.79 -0.70 -8.52
CA PRO A 93 -17.28 -0.69 -7.15
C PRO A 93 -17.82 -1.85 -6.32
N VAL A 94 -19.02 -2.36 -6.65
CA VAL A 94 -19.61 -3.53 -5.99
C VAL A 94 -18.75 -4.76 -6.25
N ASP A 95 -18.41 -5.01 -7.52
CA ASP A 95 -17.58 -6.16 -7.91
C ASP A 95 -16.21 -6.11 -7.23
N LEU A 96 -15.57 -4.94 -7.21
CA LEU A 96 -14.27 -4.73 -6.57
C LEU A 96 -14.33 -4.96 -5.06
N LEU A 97 -15.31 -4.34 -4.37
CA LEU A 97 -15.44 -4.47 -2.91
C LEU A 97 -15.78 -5.91 -2.51
N THR A 98 -16.65 -6.58 -3.25
CA THR A 98 -17.00 -7.99 -3.00
C THR A 98 -15.81 -8.92 -3.26
N TYR A 99 -15.02 -8.69 -4.32
CA TYR A 99 -13.79 -9.44 -4.57
C TYR A 99 -12.81 -9.33 -3.39
N LEU A 100 -12.54 -8.12 -2.91
CA LEU A 100 -11.62 -7.91 -1.80
C LEU A 100 -12.14 -8.47 -0.47
N ALA A 101 -13.44 -8.36 -0.22
CA ALA A 101 -14.06 -8.93 0.97
C ALA A 101 -13.93 -10.45 1.01
N ASN A 102 -14.18 -11.13 -0.11
CA ASN A 102 -13.98 -12.58 -0.22
C ASN A 102 -12.49 -12.94 -0.11
N TYR A 103 -11.58 -12.16 -0.70
CA TYR A 103 -10.13 -12.36 -0.54
C TYR A 103 -9.70 -12.34 0.93
N VAL A 104 -10.18 -11.36 1.71
CA VAL A 104 -9.92 -11.26 3.16
C VAL A 104 -10.42 -12.50 3.88
N ALA A 105 -11.64 -12.95 3.58
CA ALA A 105 -12.24 -14.11 4.21
C ALA A 105 -11.50 -15.42 3.89
N ASP A 106 -11.09 -15.59 2.64
CA ASP A 106 -10.45 -16.83 2.16
C ASP A 106 -8.98 -16.94 2.59
N HIS A 107 -8.25 -15.82 2.65
CA HIS A 107 -6.79 -15.81 2.86
C HIS A 107 -6.36 -15.34 4.25
N GLY A 108 -7.28 -14.87 5.10
CA GLY A 108 -6.97 -14.54 6.49
C GLY A 108 -6.19 -13.23 6.69
N HIS A 109 -6.11 -12.38 5.66
CA HIS A 109 -5.35 -11.13 5.71
C HIS A 109 -6.29 -9.92 5.72
N PRO A 110 -6.50 -9.26 6.87
CA PRO A 110 -7.35 -8.08 6.92
C PRO A 110 -6.74 -6.91 6.14
N ILE A 111 -7.61 -6.12 5.52
CA ILE A 111 -7.23 -4.88 4.85
C ILE A 111 -7.36 -3.74 5.87
N LEU A 112 -6.22 -3.23 6.35
CA LEU A 112 -6.13 -2.22 7.39
C LEU A 112 -5.71 -0.86 6.83
N PRO A 113 -5.84 0.23 7.61
CA PRO A 113 -5.32 1.55 7.22
C PRO A 113 -3.85 1.51 6.78
N ASN A 114 -3.52 2.32 5.78
CA ASN A 114 -2.22 2.43 5.12
C ASN A 114 -1.76 1.19 4.34
N HIS A 115 -2.61 0.17 4.21
CA HIS A 115 -2.35 -0.91 3.24
C HIS A 115 -2.46 -0.35 1.82
N HIS A 116 -1.84 -1.06 0.89
CA HIS A 116 -1.87 -0.78 -0.54
C HIS A 116 -2.00 -2.10 -1.29
N LEU A 117 -2.53 -2.04 -2.51
CA LEU A 117 -2.72 -3.21 -3.35
C LEU A 117 -2.54 -2.85 -4.82
N ASP A 118 -1.79 -3.67 -5.55
CA ASP A 118 -1.80 -3.68 -7.02
C ASP A 118 -2.94 -4.60 -7.46
N MET A 119 -3.86 -4.07 -8.28
CA MET A 119 -5.06 -4.78 -8.72
C MET A 119 -4.82 -5.58 -10.01
N GLN A 120 -3.60 -5.52 -10.57
CA GLN A 120 -3.19 -6.24 -11.78
C GLN A 120 -4.05 -5.92 -13.02
N GLY A 121 -4.78 -4.81 -12.99
CA GLY A 121 -5.69 -4.37 -14.04
C GLY A 121 -6.49 -3.13 -13.61
N PRO A 122 -7.22 -2.49 -14.53
CA PRO A 122 -8.04 -1.32 -14.22
C PRO A 122 -9.16 -1.63 -13.21
N ILE A 123 -9.24 -0.84 -12.14
CA ILE A 123 -10.22 -1.08 -11.06
C ILE A 123 -11.67 -0.86 -11.49
N ALA A 124 -11.91 -0.06 -12.54
CA ALA A 124 -13.23 0.22 -13.09
C ALA A 124 -13.59 -0.71 -14.28
N GLY A 125 -12.76 -1.72 -14.56
CA GLY A 125 -12.89 -2.57 -15.75
C GLY A 125 -12.32 -1.94 -17.02
N GLU A 126 -12.25 -2.74 -18.09
CA GLU A 126 -11.71 -2.32 -19.40
C GLU A 126 -12.71 -1.45 -20.19
N GLU A 127 -14.01 -1.60 -19.93
CA GLU A 127 -15.10 -0.95 -20.68
C GLU A 127 -15.43 0.46 -20.20
N GLU A 128 -14.88 0.90 -19.05
CA GLU A 128 -14.99 2.26 -18.53
C GLU A 128 -13.74 3.05 -18.94
N PRO A 129 -13.71 3.68 -20.12
CA PRO A 129 -12.55 4.40 -20.59
C PRO A 129 -12.58 5.73 -19.83
N GLY A 130 -11.97 5.75 -18.65
CA GLY A 130 -11.66 7.02 -17.99
C GLY A 130 -10.94 7.88 -19.00
N GLY A 131 -11.56 8.97 -19.44
CA GLY A 131 -11.06 9.84 -20.52
C GLY A 131 -9.77 10.60 -20.21
N GLY A 132 -8.92 10.04 -19.34
CA GLY A 132 -7.62 10.56 -18.93
C GLY A 132 -6.45 9.67 -19.34
N THR A 133 -5.27 10.07 -18.88
CA THR A 133 -3.97 9.64 -19.41
C THR A 133 -3.46 8.29 -18.91
N GLU A 134 -3.92 7.79 -17.76
CA GLU A 134 -3.46 6.52 -17.16
C GLU A 134 -4.62 5.86 -16.37
N PRO A 135 -4.84 4.53 -16.48
CA PRO A 135 -5.86 3.83 -15.71
C PRO A 135 -5.50 3.78 -14.21
N LEU A 136 -6.53 3.73 -13.36
CA LEU A 136 -6.36 3.40 -11.95
C LEU A 136 -6.24 1.88 -11.83
N THR A 137 -5.07 1.37 -11.46
CA THR A 137 -4.76 -0.06 -11.39
C THR A 137 -4.30 -0.53 -10.02
N ALA A 138 -4.36 0.36 -9.03
CA ALA A 138 -3.94 0.08 -7.66
C ALA A 138 -4.89 0.78 -6.69
N ALA A 139 -4.76 0.45 -5.40
CA ALA A 139 -5.49 1.12 -4.33
C ALA A 139 -4.63 1.34 -3.09
N VAL A 140 -5.02 2.32 -2.30
CA VAL A 140 -4.58 2.52 -0.91
C VAL A 140 -5.79 2.57 0.00
N PHE A 141 -5.57 2.27 1.27
CA PHE A 141 -6.63 2.18 2.26
C PHE A 141 -6.43 3.19 3.40
N SER A 142 -7.51 3.88 3.77
CA SER A 142 -7.52 4.90 4.82
C SER A 142 -8.80 4.75 5.65
N PRO A 143 -8.82 5.10 6.94
CA PRO A 143 -10.07 5.14 7.70
C PRO A 143 -11.12 5.99 6.98
N ASP A 144 -12.37 5.55 6.99
CA ASP A 144 -13.45 6.32 6.38
C ASP A 144 -13.60 7.68 7.08
N PRO A 145 -13.52 8.82 6.37
CA PRO A 145 -13.54 10.13 7.00
C PRO A 145 -14.95 10.56 7.48
N ALA A 146 -16.00 9.84 7.09
CA ALA A 146 -17.39 10.18 7.36
C ALA A 146 -18.10 9.22 8.33
N LEU A 147 -17.61 7.98 8.47
CA LEU A 147 -18.20 6.97 9.33
C LEU A 147 -17.31 6.72 10.54
N THR A 148 -17.92 6.71 11.73
CA THR A 148 -17.19 6.48 12.97
C THR A 148 -17.09 4.98 13.24
N SER A 149 -15.88 4.49 13.51
CA SER A 149 -15.66 3.11 13.96
C SER A 149 -16.16 2.92 15.40
N SER A 150 -16.66 1.73 15.72
CA SER A 150 -17.00 1.36 17.11
C SER A 150 -16.12 0.23 17.62
N ASN A 151 -15.63 0.39 18.83
CA ASN A 151 -15.06 -0.70 19.63
C ASN A 151 -15.86 -0.79 20.94
N ARG A 152 -17.00 -1.49 20.89
CA ARG A 152 -17.86 -1.74 22.05
C ARG A 152 -17.87 -3.25 22.34
N SER A 153 -18.28 -3.63 23.55
CA SER A 153 -18.44 -5.04 23.96
C SER A 153 -19.38 -5.85 23.05
N ALA A 154 -20.17 -5.17 22.22
CA ALA A 154 -21.11 -5.72 21.25
C ALA A 154 -20.49 -6.15 19.90
N GLY A 155 -19.21 -5.84 19.65
CA GLY A 155 -18.53 -6.12 18.39
C GLY A 155 -17.75 -4.90 17.87
N THR A 156 -16.61 -5.15 17.23
CA THR A 156 -15.81 -4.12 16.58
C THR A 156 -16.29 -3.94 15.14
N VAL A 157 -16.54 -2.70 14.74
CA VAL A 157 -16.78 -2.32 13.33
C VAL A 157 -15.84 -1.18 12.99
N VAL A 158 -15.00 -1.39 11.97
CA VAL A 158 -14.04 -0.41 11.46
C VAL A 158 -14.33 -0.17 9.99
N PHE A 159 -14.63 1.07 9.61
CA PHE A 159 -14.83 1.43 8.21
C PHE A 159 -13.48 1.81 7.59
N ASN A 160 -13.03 1.04 6.60
CA ASN A 160 -11.77 1.28 5.90
C ASN A 160 -12.04 1.56 4.42
N GLN A 161 -11.73 2.77 3.99
CA GLN A 161 -12.02 3.28 2.66
C GLN A 161 -10.92 2.88 1.68
N LEU A 162 -11.33 2.23 0.59
CA LEU A 162 -10.54 2.03 -0.61
C LEU A 162 -10.50 3.34 -1.42
N ILE A 163 -9.28 3.75 -1.81
CA ILE A 163 -9.07 4.87 -2.72
C ILE A 163 -8.29 4.38 -3.94
N GLY A 164 -8.88 4.53 -5.12
CA GLY A 164 -8.25 4.13 -6.39
C GLY A 164 -7.09 5.04 -6.78
N ILE A 165 -5.97 4.43 -7.17
CA ILE A 165 -4.74 5.11 -7.56
C ILE A 165 -4.11 4.53 -8.82
N THR A 166 -3.28 5.33 -9.48
CA THR A 166 -2.50 4.87 -10.65
C THR A 166 -1.36 3.95 -10.20
N ALA A 167 -0.78 3.18 -11.13
CA ALA A 167 0.44 2.42 -10.85
C ALA A 167 1.61 3.33 -10.44
N ARG A 168 1.67 4.55 -11.00
CA ARG A 168 2.69 5.54 -10.62
C ARG A 168 2.51 6.06 -9.20
N ASP A 169 1.28 6.35 -8.80
CA ASP A 169 0.95 6.72 -7.42
C ASP A 169 1.34 5.61 -6.44
N LEU A 170 1.12 4.34 -6.79
CA LEU A 170 1.51 3.21 -5.95
C LEU A 170 3.03 3.18 -5.74
N ARG A 171 3.82 3.39 -6.80
CA ARG A 171 5.29 3.49 -6.68
C ARG A 171 5.72 4.63 -5.76
N ASP A 172 5.05 5.78 -5.82
CA ASP A 172 5.33 6.91 -4.93
C ASP A 172 4.96 6.61 -3.47
N ALA A 173 3.82 5.96 -3.22
CA ALA A 173 3.42 5.53 -1.89
C ALA A 173 4.45 4.56 -1.27
N LEU A 174 4.92 3.59 -2.06
CA LEU A 174 5.94 2.60 -1.66
C LEU A 174 7.34 3.20 -1.49
N GLY A 175 7.72 4.13 -2.37
CA GLY A 175 9.02 4.81 -2.35
C GLY A 175 9.15 5.86 -1.25
N TRP A 176 8.02 6.41 -0.80
CA TRP A 176 7.93 7.33 0.33
C TRP A 176 7.24 6.63 1.50
N ARG A 177 6.09 7.13 1.94
CA ARG A 177 5.33 6.55 3.04
C ARG A 177 3.88 6.51 2.62
N THR A 178 3.26 5.34 2.65
CA THR A 178 1.86 5.21 2.25
C THR A 178 0.97 6.16 3.05
N GLU A 179 1.20 6.32 4.36
CA GLU A 179 0.41 7.26 5.17
C GLU A 179 0.54 8.71 4.67
N LYS A 180 1.76 9.15 4.31
CA LYS A 180 2.02 10.51 3.85
C LYS A 180 1.54 10.74 2.42
N PHE A 181 1.63 9.70 1.60
CA PHE A 181 1.04 9.71 0.27
C PHE A 181 -0.48 9.83 0.35
N ILE A 182 -1.13 9.08 1.26
CA ILE A 182 -2.57 9.22 1.53
C ILE A 182 -2.91 10.65 1.99
N ASP A 183 -2.10 11.26 2.87
CA ASP A 183 -2.30 12.66 3.28
C ASP A 183 -2.24 13.63 2.08
N LEU A 184 -1.29 13.44 1.16
CA LEU A 184 -1.21 14.24 -0.08
C LEU A 184 -2.40 13.98 -1.00
N LEU A 185 -2.74 12.71 -1.20
CA LEU A 185 -3.82 12.26 -2.06
C LEU A 185 -5.15 12.83 -1.59
N THR A 186 -5.46 12.70 -0.31
CA THR A 186 -6.71 13.21 0.28
C THR A 186 -6.74 14.74 0.39
N GLY A 187 -5.57 15.40 0.43
CA GLY A 187 -5.50 16.85 0.26
C GLY A 187 -5.82 17.33 -1.16
N ALA A 188 -5.51 16.52 -2.19
CA ALA A 188 -5.81 16.82 -3.59
C ALA A 188 -7.22 16.35 -4.02
N TYR A 189 -7.68 15.24 -3.44
CA TYR A 189 -8.99 14.64 -3.64
C TYR A 189 -9.67 14.48 -2.28
N PRO A 190 -10.33 15.54 -1.79
CA PRO A 190 -10.93 15.55 -0.46
C PRO A 190 -11.88 14.38 -0.23
N LEU A 191 -11.93 13.90 1.01
CA LEU A 191 -12.61 12.67 1.42
C LEU A 191 -12.11 11.39 0.74
N GLY A 192 -11.03 11.43 -0.04
CA GLY A 192 -10.50 10.28 -0.76
C GLY A 192 -11.43 9.80 -1.89
N VAL A 193 -12.13 10.72 -2.55
CA VAL A 193 -12.99 10.38 -3.71
C VAL A 193 -12.13 9.83 -4.86
N THR A 194 -12.46 8.62 -5.31
CA THR A 194 -11.86 8.00 -6.50
C THR A 194 -12.44 8.64 -7.75
N VAL A 195 -11.59 9.34 -8.51
CA VAL A 195 -11.94 9.96 -9.79
C VAL A 195 -11.35 9.11 -10.91
N VAL A 196 -12.18 8.36 -11.63
CA VAL A 196 -11.73 7.53 -12.77
C VAL A 196 -11.13 8.44 -13.84
N GLY A 197 -9.97 8.07 -14.37
CA GLY A 197 -9.24 8.86 -15.37
C GLY A 197 -8.44 10.03 -14.81
N ARG A 198 -8.36 10.23 -13.48
CA ARG A 198 -7.42 11.23 -12.92
C ARG A 198 -5.97 10.86 -13.25
N PRO A 199 -5.08 11.84 -13.48
CA PRO A 199 -3.66 11.55 -13.59
C PRO A 199 -3.06 11.19 -12.22
N SER A 200 -1.84 10.65 -12.23
CA SER A 200 -1.04 10.51 -11.00
C SER A 200 -0.79 11.87 -10.34
N LEU A 201 -0.56 11.89 -9.03
CA LEU A 201 -0.31 13.14 -8.30
C LEU A 201 0.89 13.91 -8.88
N ARG A 202 1.87 13.19 -9.43
CA ARG A 202 3.05 13.77 -10.09
C ARG A 202 2.75 14.60 -11.34
N ALA A 203 1.56 14.48 -11.94
CA ALA A 203 1.16 15.39 -13.01
C ALA A 203 1.00 16.84 -12.53
N HIS A 204 0.82 17.06 -11.22
CA HIS A 204 0.79 18.38 -10.62
C HIS A 204 2.18 18.72 -10.07
N ALA A 205 2.85 19.71 -10.66
CA ALA A 205 4.23 20.07 -10.31
C ALA A 205 4.42 20.29 -8.79
N ARG A 206 3.49 21.00 -8.14
CA ARG A 206 3.53 21.23 -6.68
C ARG A 206 3.47 19.93 -5.87
N LEU A 207 2.65 18.97 -6.29
CA LEU A 207 2.54 17.69 -5.58
C LEU A 207 3.76 16.81 -5.84
N ALA A 208 4.29 16.80 -7.07
CA ALA A 208 5.53 16.12 -7.40
C ALA A 208 6.69 16.61 -6.50
N THR A 209 6.88 17.92 -6.38
CA THR A 209 7.89 18.50 -5.48
C THR A 209 7.67 18.07 -4.03
N ARG A 210 6.43 18.05 -3.53
CA ARG A 210 6.14 17.59 -2.16
C ARG A 210 6.45 16.12 -1.95
N ILE A 211 6.20 15.26 -2.95
CA ILE A 211 6.57 13.85 -2.91
C ILE A 211 8.10 13.76 -2.85
N ASP A 212 8.82 14.43 -3.76
CA ASP A 212 10.28 14.34 -3.83
C ASP A 212 10.97 14.87 -2.55
N GLU A 213 10.52 16.02 -2.04
CA GLU A 213 10.99 16.59 -0.77
C GLU A 213 10.65 15.70 0.42
N GLY A 214 9.43 15.14 0.44
CA GLY A 214 8.97 14.21 1.47
C GLY A 214 9.81 12.94 1.49
N THR A 215 10.03 12.32 0.32
CA THR A 215 10.91 11.15 0.16
C THR A 215 12.33 11.46 0.62
N ALA A 216 12.89 12.61 0.20
CA ALA A 216 14.25 13.00 0.55
C ALA A 216 14.42 13.31 2.04
N LYS A 217 13.39 13.82 2.71
CA LYS A 217 13.42 14.23 4.12
C LYS A 217 13.00 13.14 5.09
N GLU A 218 12.10 12.25 4.70
CA GLU A 218 11.44 11.30 5.62
C GLU A 218 11.71 9.83 5.28
N GLY A 219 12.17 9.58 4.06
CA GLY A 219 12.53 8.26 3.58
C GLY A 219 11.35 7.32 3.32
N SER A 220 11.63 6.02 3.14
CA SER A 220 10.68 5.00 2.73
C SER A 220 10.16 4.21 3.93
N SER A 221 8.87 3.85 3.97
CA SER A 221 8.32 2.89 4.93
C SER A 221 8.57 1.43 4.55
N THR A 222 8.98 1.14 3.32
CA THR A 222 9.23 -0.22 2.82
C THR A 222 10.57 -0.76 3.32
N SER A 223 10.56 -1.70 4.26
CA SER A 223 11.77 -2.27 4.85
C SER A 223 12.44 -3.36 4.01
N HIS A 224 11.85 -3.77 2.87
CA HIS A 224 12.37 -4.86 2.06
C HIS A 224 12.56 -4.48 0.60
N GLY A 225 13.66 -4.91 -0.02
CA GLY A 225 13.88 -4.87 -1.47
C GLY A 225 13.97 -6.28 -2.03
N VAL A 226 13.61 -6.45 -3.30
CA VAL A 226 13.74 -7.72 -4.03
C VAL A 226 15.00 -7.66 -4.89
N ALA A 227 15.80 -8.71 -4.82
CA ALA A 227 16.98 -8.91 -5.63
C ALA A 227 16.70 -9.93 -6.74
N ASP A 228 17.08 -9.56 -7.96
CA ASP A 228 17.18 -10.46 -9.11
C ASP A 228 18.29 -11.50 -8.91
N ARG A 229 19.42 -11.06 -8.34
CA ARG A 229 20.52 -11.90 -7.89
C ARG A 229 21.04 -11.42 -6.55
N LEU A 230 21.21 -12.36 -5.64
CA LEU A 230 21.80 -12.15 -4.33
C LEU A 230 22.53 -13.41 -3.90
N GLU A 231 23.85 -13.36 -3.95
CA GLU A 231 24.72 -14.38 -3.37
C GLU A 231 25.59 -13.76 -2.30
N GLN A 232 25.94 -14.54 -1.29
CA GLN A 232 26.81 -14.08 -0.22
C GLN A 232 27.79 -15.14 0.26
N LYS A 233 28.96 -14.69 0.68
CA LYS A 233 29.99 -15.51 1.32
C LYS A 233 30.67 -14.71 2.41
N TYR A 234 30.89 -15.32 3.57
CA TYR A 234 31.68 -14.73 4.64
C TYR A 234 33.04 -15.42 4.70
N VAL A 235 34.10 -14.70 4.36
CA VAL A 235 35.46 -15.24 4.24
C VAL A 235 36.43 -14.25 4.87
N ASP A 236 37.34 -14.73 5.71
CA ASP A 236 38.39 -13.94 6.36
C ASP A 236 37.88 -12.67 7.07
N GLY A 237 36.72 -12.77 7.73
CA GLY A 237 36.13 -11.65 8.47
C GLY A 237 35.48 -10.57 7.58
N ARG A 238 35.24 -10.87 6.30
CA ARG A 238 34.63 -9.97 5.32
C ARG A 238 33.42 -10.62 4.66
N LEU A 239 32.31 -9.90 4.63
CA LEU A 239 31.11 -10.30 3.91
C LEU A 239 31.26 -9.89 2.43
N ARG A 240 31.18 -10.85 1.53
CA ARG A 240 31.22 -10.64 0.08
C ARG A 240 29.83 -10.88 -0.48
N LEU A 241 29.28 -9.87 -1.14
CA LEU A 241 27.98 -9.94 -1.79
C LEU A 241 28.18 -9.92 -3.31
N ALA A 242 27.48 -10.80 -4.04
CA ALA A 242 27.31 -10.67 -5.48
C ALA A 242 25.85 -10.32 -5.78
N MET A 243 25.63 -9.23 -6.50
CA MET A 243 24.32 -8.58 -6.62
C MET A 243 24.05 -8.20 -8.07
N GLY A 244 22.82 -8.39 -8.53
CA GLY A 244 22.39 -7.85 -9.83
C GLY A 244 22.06 -6.34 -9.74
N PRO A 245 21.88 -5.66 -10.88
CA PRO A 245 21.59 -4.21 -10.90
C PRO A 245 20.29 -3.86 -10.14
N VAL A 246 19.28 -4.72 -10.17
CA VAL A 246 18.02 -4.49 -9.43
C VAL A 246 18.25 -4.48 -7.92
N ALA A 247 19.06 -5.42 -7.45
CA ALA A 247 19.48 -5.50 -6.05
C ALA A 247 20.26 -4.26 -5.60
N VAL A 248 21.18 -3.77 -6.45
CA VAL A 248 21.97 -2.56 -6.17
C VAL A 248 21.08 -1.31 -6.12
N GLU A 249 20.17 -1.15 -7.07
CA GLU A 249 19.21 -0.04 -7.06
C GLU A 249 18.30 -0.08 -5.81
N ALA A 250 17.91 -1.27 -5.36
CA ALA A 250 17.17 -1.44 -4.11
C ALA A 250 18.00 -0.97 -2.89
N VAL A 251 19.29 -1.32 -2.82
CA VAL A 251 20.19 -0.85 -1.75
C VAL A 251 20.44 0.65 -1.84
N LEU A 252 20.68 1.22 -3.03
CA LEU A 252 20.87 2.66 -3.23
C LEU A 252 19.61 3.45 -2.90
N SER A 253 18.43 2.91 -3.24
CA SER A 253 17.14 3.46 -2.83
C SER A 253 17.00 3.41 -1.31
N ALA A 254 17.28 2.27 -0.68
CA ALA A 254 17.25 2.11 0.77
C ALA A 254 18.28 2.99 1.48
N GLN A 255 19.44 3.25 0.87
CA GLN A 255 20.44 4.18 1.39
C GLN A 255 19.82 5.57 1.56
N ARG A 256 19.19 6.09 0.50
CA ARG A 256 18.56 7.41 0.49
C ARG A 256 17.36 7.51 1.42
N THR A 257 16.63 6.41 1.59
CA THR A 257 15.28 6.43 2.17
C THR A 257 15.17 5.71 3.51
N ARG A 258 16.17 4.94 3.96
CA ARG A 258 16.11 4.20 5.23
C ARG A 258 17.42 4.22 5.99
N LEU A 259 18.51 3.78 5.37
CA LEU A 259 19.81 3.66 6.04
C LEU A 259 20.35 5.03 6.45
N GLY A 260 20.15 6.07 5.62
CA GLY A 260 20.44 7.47 5.99
C GLY A 260 19.59 8.01 7.16
N PHE A 261 18.50 7.32 7.51
CA PHE A 261 17.61 7.63 8.63
C PHE A 261 17.75 6.63 9.79
N GLU A 262 18.82 5.83 9.82
CA GLU A 262 19.08 4.82 10.87
C GLU A 262 17.93 3.82 11.02
N ARG A 263 17.33 3.41 9.90
CA ARG A 263 16.29 2.37 9.86
C ARG A 263 16.81 1.14 9.14
N GLU A 264 16.36 -0.02 9.60
CA GLU A 264 16.72 -1.29 8.95
C GLU A 264 16.13 -1.42 7.54
N PHE A 265 16.82 -2.20 6.72
CA PHE A 265 16.40 -2.62 5.40
C PHE A 265 16.88 -4.06 5.14
N THR A 266 16.05 -4.87 4.49
CA THR A 266 16.37 -6.25 4.15
C THR A 266 16.28 -6.44 2.65
N LEU A 267 17.32 -6.99 2.05
CA LEU A 267 17.30 -7.41 0.67
C LEU A 267 17.04 -8.91 0.60
N VAL A 268 15.99 -9.30 -0.13
CA VAL A 268 15.54 -10.69 -0.27
C VAL A 268 15.76 -11.14 -1.71
N GLY A 269 16.36 -12.31 -1.90
CA GLY A 269 16.59 -12.92 -3.21
C GLY A 269 16.36 -14.43 -3.17
N PRO A 270 16.81 -15.17 -4.20
CA PRO A 270 16.69 -16.64 -4.26
C PRO A 270 17.49 -17.39 -3.17
N GLY A 271 18.51 -16.74 -2.61
CA GLY A 271 19.34 -17.25 -1.53
C GLY A 271 19.03 -16.60 -0.18
N PRO A 272 19.92 -16.76 0.82
CA PRO A 272 19.79 -16.11 2.12
C PRO A 272 19.70 -14.58 1.99
N ALA A 273 18.94 -13.94 2.88
CA ALA A 273 18.73 -12.51 2.84
C ALA A 273 19.96 -11.73 3.32
N VAL A 274 20.03 -10.45 2.96
CA VAL A 274 21.01 -9.52 3.52
C VAL A 274 20.28 -8.41 4.27
N ARG A 275 20.55 -8.30 5.56
CA ARG A 275 19.94 -7.33 6.48
C ARG A 275 20.92 -6.22 6.79
N PHE A 276 20.51 -5.00 6.48
CA PHE A 276 21.17 -3.77 6.85
C PHE A 276 20.50 -3.25 8.12
N LEU A 277 21.20 -3.30 9.25
CA LEU A 277 20.67 -2.88 10.55
C LEU A 277 21.34 -1.59 11.00
N PRO A 278 20.61 -0.66 11.64
CA PRO A 278 21.23 0.53 12.19
C PRO A 278 22.19 0.16 13.33
N ALA A 279 23.32 0.85 13.40
CA ALA A 279 24.27 0.74 14.50
C ALA A 279 24.73 2.13 14.98
N GLN A 280 24.94 2.25 16.30
CA GLN A 280 25.44 3.46 16.95
C GLN A 280 26.95 3.39 17.24
N ASP A 281 27.52 2.19 17.23
CA ASP A 281 28.93 1.91 17.55
C ASP A 281 29.72 1.48 16.29
N THR A 282 30.90 0.89 16.48
CA THR A 282 31.74 0.35 15.40
C THR A 282 30.96 -0.67 14.55
N PRO A 283 30.69 -0.39 13.26
CA PRO A 283 29.88 -1.27 12.41
C PRO A 283 30.61 -2.58 12.13
N ARG A 284 29.84 -3.66 12.06
CA ARG A 284 30.31 -5.00 11.71
C ARG A 284 29.50 -5.58 10.56
N ALA A 285 30.16 -6.46 9.80
CA ALA A 285 29.48 -7.36 8.91
C ALA A 285 29.66 -8.79 9.40
N SER A 286 28.62 -9.60 9.33
CA SER A 286 28.63 -10.99 9.77
C SER A 286 27.59 -11.80 9.02
N VAL A 287 27.46 -13.08 9.38
CA VAL A 287 26.37 -13.95 8.96
C VAL A 287 25.73 -14.51 10.23
N ASP A 288 24.41 -14.50 10.28
CA ASP A 288 23.66 -14.99 11.42
C ASP A 288 23.49 -16.53 11.40
N PRO A 289 22.94 -17.16 12.45
CA PRO A 289 22.75 -18.62 12.48
C PRO A 289 21.78 -19.17 11.43
N ALA A 290 20.87 -18.35 10.89
CA ALA A 290 19.98 -18.73 9.79
C ALA A 290 20.69 -18.69 8.43
N GLY A 291 21.92 -18.13 8.41
CA GLY A 291 22.71 -17.98 7.21
C GLY A 291 22.47 -16.65 6.50
N ASP A 292 21.73 -15.70 7.10
CA ASP A 292 21.48 -14.38 6.53
C ASP A 292 22.68 -13.46 6.78
N GLY A 293 22.99 -12.63 5.78
CA GLY A 293 24.05 -11.63 5.88
C GLY A 293 23.58 -10.49 6.76
N LEU A 294 24.46 -10.02 7.64
CA LEU A 294 24.21 -8.89 8.51
C LEU A 294 25.23 -7.80 8.23
N ILE A 295 24.75 -6.58 7.98
CA ILE A 295 25.58 -5.38 7.83
C ILE A 295 25.05 -4.34 8.80
N GLU A 296 25.84 -4.01 9.81
CA GLU A 296 25.59 -2.88 10.69
C GLU A 296 25.96 -1.59 9.98
N VAL A 297 25.01 -0.66 9.89
CA VAL A 297 25.10 0.57 9.13
C VAL A 297 25.04 1.75 10.08
N THR A 298 26.18 2.42 10.26
CA THR A 298 26.25 3.76 10.84
C THR A 298 26.00 4.81 9.75
N ARG A 299 25.83 6.07 10.12
CA ARG A 299 25.75 7.19 9.15
C ARG A 299 26.96 7.21 8.20
N THR A 300 28.16 6.95 8.70
CA THR A 300 29.40 6.90 7.90
C THR A 300 29.37 5.77 6.87
N VAL A 301 28.86 4.59 7.24
CA VAL A 301 28.70 3.46 6.30
C VAL A 301 27.66 3.81 5.24
N SER A 302 26.52 4.41 5.63
CA SER A 302 25.48 4.84 4.70
C SER A 302 25.99 5.87 3.68
N ASP A 303 26.79 6.83 4.13
CA ASP A 303 27.40 7.85 3.27
C ASP A 303 28.46 7.22 2.34
N GLU A 304 29.24 6.24 2.81
CA GLU A 304 30.18 5.48 1.95
C GLU A 304 29.45 4.68 0.87
N ILE A 305 28.36 3.98 1.22
CA ILE A 305 27.51 3.28 0.25
C ILE A 305 27.04 4.25 -0.82
N ARG A 306 26.53 5.42 -0.42
CA ARG A 306 26.07 6.46 -1.36
C ARG A 306 27.16 6.95 -2.30
N ALA A 307 28.38 7.09 -1.77
CA ALA A 307 29.50 7.69 -2.50
C ALA A 307 30.20 6.68 -3.43
N ARG A 308 30.16 5.39 -3.11
CA ARG A 308 30.94 4.37 -3.82
C ARG A 308 30.11 3.43 -4.67
N LEU A 309 28.95 2.99 -4.19
CA LEU A 309 28.18 1.94 -4.86
C LEU A 309 27.46 2.53 -6.08
N ASP A 310 27.56 1.83 -7.20
CA ASP A 310 26.89 2.14 -8.46
C ASP A 310 26.34 0.85 -9.06
N ALA A 311 25.24 0.93 -9.83
CA ALA A 311 24.62 -0.23 -10.47
C ALA A 311 25.42 -0.78 -11.66
N SER A 312 26.50 -0.12 -12.06
CA SER A 312 27.42 -0.57 -13.11
C SER A 312 28.22 -1.81 -12.67
N PRO A 313 28.48 -2.76 -13.57
CA PRO A 313 29.29 -3.94 -13.26
C PRO A 313 30.67 -3.58 -12.71
N GLY A 314 31.09 -4.25 -11.64
CA GLY A 314 32.36 -3.98 -10.98
C GLY A 314 32.40 -4.42 -9.53
N THR A 315 33.56 -4.22 -8.89
CA THR A 315 33.76 -4.53 -7.48
C THR A 315 33.87 -3.24 -6.67
N TYR A 316 33.03 -3.14 -5.65
CA TYR A 316 32.90 -2.00 -4.75
C TYR A 316 33.28 -2.44 -3.34
N GLU A 317 34.39 -1.91 -2.83
CA GLU A 317 34.83 -2.22 -1.48
C GLU A 317 34.43 -1.11 -0.51
N LEU A 318 33.72 -1.50 0.55
CA LEU A 318 33.50 -0.65 1.70
C LEU A 318 34.70 -0.79 2.65
N THR A 319 35.11 0.35 3.19
CA THR A 319 36.25 0.48 4.11
C THR A 319 35.80 0.79 5.53
N THR A 320 34.61 1.37 5.69
CA THR A 320 34.01 1.66 7.00
C THR A 320 33.42 0.42 7.66
N VAL A 321 33.13 -0.61 6.87
CA VAL A 321 32.69 -1.94 7.31
C VAL A 321 33.31 -2.99 6.40
N ASN A 322 33.61 -4.20 6.90
CA ASN A 322 34.24 -5.27 6.12
C ASN A 322 33.27 -5.93 5.14
N VAL A 323 32.87 -5.18 4.10
CA VAL A 323 31.98 -5.64 3.03
C VAL A 323 32.61 -5.36 1.67
N THR A 324 32.52 -6.34 0.78
CA THR A 324 32.81 -6.16 -0.65
C THR A 324 31.57 -6.53 -1.45
N ILE A 325 31.18 -5.66 -2.38
CA ILE A 325 30.02 -5.85 -3.25
C ILE A 325 30.52 -6.02 -4.68
N GLU A 326 30.21 -7.14 -5.29
CA GLU A 326 30.43 -7.40 -6.71
C GLU A 326 29.09 -7.21 -7.44
N VAL A 327 29.03 -6.22 -8.33
CA VAL A 327 27.88 -5.99 -9.20
C VAL A 327 28.12 -6.77 -10.48
N ILE A 328 27.26 -7.75 -10.71
CA ILE A 328 27.32 -8.65 -11.86
C ILE A 328 26.23 -8.27 -12.85
N GLU A 329 26.50 -8.42 -14.15
CA GLU A 329 25.47 -8.25 -15.17
C GLU A 329 24.32 -9.24 -14.92
N ALA A 330 23.09 -8.78 -15.17
CA ALA A 330 21.96 -9.67 -15.24
C ALA A 330 22.21 -10.68 -16.36
N ASP A 331 22.10 -11.98 -16.08
CA ASP A 331 22.11 -12.96 -17.18
C ASP A 331 20.98 -12.60 -18.15
N PRO A 332 21.22 -12.58 -19.47
CA PRO A 332 20.12 -12.56 -20.42
C PRO A 332 19.30 -13.80 -20.10
N HIS A 333 18.05 -13.60 -19.68
CA HIS A 333 17.18 -14.65 -19.16
C HIS A 333 17.30 -15.94 -20.00
N PRO A 334 17.37 -17.14 -19.37
CA PRO A 334 17.05 -18.34 -20.12
C PRO A 334 15.62 -18.16 -20.64
N LYS A 335 15.45 -18.18 -21.96
CA LYS A 335 14.11 -18.27 -22.56
C LYS A 335 13.41 -19.45 -21.89
N MET A 336 12.34 -19.18 -21.15
CA MET A 336 11.43 -20.23 -20.73
C MET A 336 10.93 -20.94 -21.98
N MET A 337 11.30 -22.22 -22.10
CA MET A 337 10.60 -23.19 -22.96
C MET A 337 9.30 -23.60 -22.29
#